data_AF-A0A1W9P2B6-F1
#
_entry.id   AF-A0A1W9P2B6-F1
#
_cell.length_a   1.000
_cell.length_b   1.000
_cell.length_c   1.000
_cell.angle_alpha   90.00
_cell.angle_beta   90.00
_cell.angle_gamma   90.00
#
_symmetry.space_group_name_H-M   'P 1'
#
loop_
_entity.id
_entity.type
_entity.pdbx_description
1 polymer ?
#
loop_
_entity_poly.entity_id
_entity_poly.type
_entity_poly.pdbx_seq_one_letter_code
_entity_poly.pdbx_strand_id
1 'polypeptide(L)'
;MRATTILGMNYKGKVVIGGDGQVTLNETVIKEKAKKIRKLYDGKVLAGFAGSVADAFTLFERFEEKLKKHQGNLTRAAVELAKDWRTDKYLRRLEALLAVLDKKNTLLISGNGEVIEPDNKIIAIGSGGS
;
A
#
# COMPACT_ATOMS: atom_id res chain seq x y z
N MET A 1 -13.23 -11.78 0.78
CA MET A 1 -13.24 -10.63 1.72
C MET A 1 -13.39 -9.37 0.88
N ARG A 2 -14.39 -8.51 1.13
CA ARG A 2 -14.43 -7.20 0.45
C ARG A 2 -13.53 -6.24 1.23
N ALA A 3 -12.42 -5.87 0.62
CA ALA A 3 -11.48 -4.93 1.19
C ALA A 3 -11.88 -3.48 0.88
N THR A 4 -11.60 -2.61 1.84
CA THR A 4 -11.63 -1.15 1.72
C THR A 4 -10.96 -0.68 0.43
N THR A 5 -11.55 0.30 -0.23
CA THR A 5 -11.05 0.94 -1.45
C THR A 5 -10.11 2.07 -1.09
N ILE A 6 -8.94 2.11 -1.73
CA ILE A 6 -7.94 3.15 -1.57
C ILE A 6 -7.63 3.74 -2.94
N LEU A 7 -7.64 5.07 -3.01
CA LEU A 7 -7.30 5.86 -4.17
C LEU A 7 -6.11 6.77 -3.83
N GLY A 8 -5.09 6.75 -4.68
CA GLY A 8 -3.94 7.64 -4.57
C GLY A 8 -3.72 8.37 -5.89
N MET A 9 -3.30 9.63 -5.81
CA MET A 9 -2.83 10.35 -7.00
C MET A 9 -1.66 11.27 -6.67
N ASN A 10 -0.76 11.39 -7.62
CA ASN A 10 0.24 12.45 -7.65
C ASN A 10 -0.05 13.39 -8.82
N TYR A 11 -0.38 14.64 -8.51
CA TYR A 11 -0.63 15.68 -9.49
C TYR A 11 0.24 16.89 -9.21
N LYS A 12 1.07 17.25 -10.18
CA LYS A 12 1.98 18.42 -10.11
C LYS A 12 2.84 18.44 -8.83
N GLY A 13 3.36 17.28 -8.42
CA GLY A 13 4.22 17.13 -7.24
C GLY A 13 3.48 17.20 -5.90
N LYS A 14 2.14 17.27 -5.92
CA LYS A 14 1.27 17.12 -4.75
C LYS A 14 0.72 15.71 -4.73
N VAL A 15 0.76 15.09 -3.56
CA VAL A 15 0.35 13.70 -3.37
C VAL A 15 -0.83 13.68 -2.42
N VAL A 16 -1.84 12.90 -2.78
CA VAL A 16 -3.00 12.61 -1.96
C VAL A 16 -3.27 11.12 -2.01
N ILE A 17 -3.64 10.56 -0.87
CA ILE A 17 -4.19 9.22 -0.76
C ILE A 17 -5.44 9.30 0.12
N GLY A 18 -6.50 8.63 -0.31
CA GLY A 18 -7.78 8.55 0.36
C GLY A 18 -8.32 7.13 0.28
N GLY A 19 -9.22 6.79 1.17
CA GLY A 19 -9.88 5.49 1.15
C GLY A 19 -11.07 5.51 2.08
N ASP A 20 -12.01 4.61 1.84
CA ASP A 20 -13.12 4.43 2.77
C ASP A 20 -12.64 3.70 4.04
N GLY A 21 -13.57 3.40 4.94
CA GLY A 21 -13.27 2.73 6.21
C GLY A 21 -13.99 1.41 6.41
N GLN A 22 -14.75 0.95 5.41
CA GLN A 22 -15.59 -0.23 5.53
C GLN A 22 -14.74 -1.50 5.60
N VAL A 23 -15.04 -2.32 6.59
CA VAL A 23 -14.53 -3.67 6.73
C VAL A 23 -15.71 -4.62 6.73
N THR A 24 -15.76 -5.47 5.72
CA THR A 24 -16.83 -6.45 5.54
C THR A 24 -16.26 -7.86 5.72
N LEU A 25 -16.86 -8.63 6.62
CA LEU A 25 -16.58 -10.07 6.76
C LEU A 25 -17.79 -10.82 6.24
N ASN A 26 -17.57 -11.68 5.25
CA ASN A 26 -18.63 -12.31 4.46
C ASN A 26 -19.54 -11.22 3.86
N GLU A 27 -20.78 -11.12 4.35
CA GLU A 27 -21.78 -10.15 3.89
C GLU A 27 -22.10 -9.08 4.95
N THR A 28 -21.43 -9.12 6.11
CA THR A 28 -21.72 -8.25 7.24
C THR A 28 -20.65 -7.17 7.39
N VAL A 29 -21.08 -5.91 7.49
CA VAL A 29 -20.20 -4.78 7.84
C VAL A 29 -19.88 -4.84 9.32
N ILE A 30 -18.59 -5.00 9.66
CA ILE A 30 -18.12 -5.12 11.06
C ILE A 30 -17.60 -3.79 11.59
N LYS A 31 -17.05 -2.95 10.71
CA LYS A 31 -16.44 -1.67 11.10
C LYS A 31 -16.50 -0.67 9.97
N GLU A 32 -16.92 0.55 10.29
CA GLU A 32 -17.02 1.66 9.33
C GLU A 32 -15.79 2.57 9.32
N LYS A 33 -14.95 2.54 10.37
CA LYS A 33 -13.82 3.48 10.56
C LYS A 33 -12.47 2.75 10.66
N ALA A 34 -12.10 1.98 9.65
CA ALA A 34 -10.74 1.46 9.53
C ALA A 34 -9.76 2.54 9.02
N LYS A 35 -8.55 2.59 9.57
CA LYS A 35 -7.46 3.44 9.06
C LYS A 35 -6.44 2.54 8.36
N LYS A 36 -6.53 2.44 7.03
CA LYS A 36 -5.60 1.66 6.19
C LYS A 36 -4.62 2.51 5.40
N ILE A 37 -4.62 3.82 5.68
CA ILE A 37 -3.67 4.78 5.16
C ILE A 37 -2.72 5.15 6.29
N ARG A 38 -1.42 5.15 6.00
CA ARG A 38 -0.36 5.53 6.94
C ARG A 38 0.61 6.49 6.28
N LYS A 39 1.10 7.45 7.06
CA LYS A 39 2.24 8.29 6.72
C LYS A 39 3.51 7.57 7.16
N LEU A 40 4.46 7.43 6.24
CA LEU A 40 5.74 6.76 6.42
C LEU A 40 6.89 7.73 6.14
N TYR A 41 8.09 7.38 6.61
CA TYR A 41 9.33 8.11 6.40
C TYR A 41 9.19 9.61 6.68
N ASP A 42 8.91 9.93 7.95
CA ASP A 42 8.66 11.28 8.46
C ASP A 42 7.52 12.02 7.71
N GLY A 43 6.55 11.26 7.23
CA GLY A 43 5.40 11.77 6.48
C GLY A 43 5.70 12.23 5.05
N LYS A 44 6.88 11.88 4.52
CA LYS A 44 7.24 12.15 3.12
C LYS A 44 6.66 11.11 2.16
N VAL A 45 6.27 9.95 2.67
CA VAL A 45 5.65 8.86 1.90
C VAL A 45 4.25 8.59 2.44
N LEU A 46 3.28 8.46 1.54
CA LEU A 46 1.93 8.03 1.85
C LEU A 46 1.76 6.58 1.41
N ALA A 47 1.24 5.72 2.28
CA ALA A 47 1.03 4.30 1.99
C ALA A 47 -0.40 3.89 2.30
N GLY A 48 -0.97 3.02 1.47
CA GLY A 48 -2.31 2.47 1.61
C GLY A 48 -2.33 0.98 1.31
N PHE A 49 -3.08 0.20 2.09
CA PHE A 49 -3.13 -1.26 1.96
C PHE A 49 -4.57 -1.79 1.86
N ALA A 50 -4.83 -2.62 0.86
CA ALA A 50 -6.13 -3.23 0.62
C ALA A 50 -6.17 -4.70 1.06
N GLY A 51 -6.09 -4.94 2.37
CA GLY A 51 -6.15 -6.28 2.95
C GLY A 51 -6.54 -6.27 4.43
N SER A 52 -6.13 -7.30 5.17
CA SER A 52 -6.35 -7.36 6.62
C SER A 52 -5.58 -6.27 7.37
N VAL A 53 -6.05 -5.88 8.56
CA VAL A 53 -5.37 -4.84 9.35
C VAL A 53 -4.02 -5.34 9.88
N ALA A 54 -3.92 -6.62 10.25
CA ALA A 54 -2.68 -7.20 10.76
C ALA A 54 -1.57 -7.19 9.71
N ASP A 55 -1.88 -7.62 8.48
CA ASP A 55 -0.91 -7.63 7.38
C ASP A 55 -0.47 -6.21 7.00
N ALA A 56 -1.38 -5.24 7.07
CA ALA A 56 -1.07 -3.83 6.83
C ALA A 56 0.02 -3.32 7.76
N PHE A 57 -0.10 -3.61 9.07
CA PHE A 57 0.89 -3.19 10.06
C PHE A 57 2.27 -3.79 9.76
N THR A 58 2.34 -5.09 9.52
CA THR A 58 3.60 -5.78 9.20
C THR A 58 4.26 -5.21 7.94
N LEU A 59 3.49 -4.99 6.87
CA LEU A 59 4.04 -4.46 5.62
C LEU A 59 4.47 -3.00 5.75
N PHE A 60 3.73 -2.18 6.50
CA PHE A 60 4.15 -0.79 6.77
C PHE A 60 5.45 -0.72 7.57
N GLU A 61 5.62 -1.56 8.57
CA GLU A 61 6.85 -1.61 9.38
C GLU A 61 8.05 -2.06 8.53
N ARG A 62 7.91 -3.16 7.79
CA ARG A 62 8.96 -3.62 6.87
C ARG A 62 9.30 -2.56 5.82
N PHE A 63 8.29 -1.88 5.28
CA PHE A 63 8.54 -0.83 4.28
C PHE A 63 9.21 0.41 4.87
N GLU A 64 8.85 0.82 6.08
CA GLU A 64 9.51 1.90 6.82
C GLU A 64 11.00 1.62 7.02
N GLU A 65 11.36 0.37 7.37
CA GLU A 65 12.75 -0.07 7.49
C GLU A 65 13.51 0.03 6.16
N LYS A 66 12.89 -0.43 5.06
CA LYS A 66 13.49 -0.32 3.71
C LYS A 66 13.66 1.14 3.29
N LEU A 67 12.68 2.01 3.56
CA LEU A 67 12.77 3.44 3.30
C LEU A 67 13.93 4.07 4.06
N LYS A 68 14.08 3.76 5.35
CA LYS A 68 15.22 4.25 6.14
C LYS A 68 16.56 3.74 5.61
N LYS A 69 16.66 2.44 5.34
CA LYS A 69 17.88 1.80 4.79
C LYS A 69 18.30 2.39 3.44
N HIS A 70 17.34 2.80 2.61
CA HIS A 70 17.57 3.38 1.30
C HIS A 70 17.38 4.89 1.24
N GLN A 71 17.46 5.58 2.38
CA GLN A 71 17.44 7.04 2.49
C GLN A 71 16.24 7.69 1.76
N GLY A 72 15.07 7.05 1.87
CA GLY A 72 13.82 7.53 1.26
C GLY A 72 13.69 7.28 -0.24
N ASN A 73 14.59 6.50 -0.86
CA ASN A 73 14.42 6.12 -2.26
C ASN A 73 13.24 5.12 -2.40
N LEU A 74 12.08 5.65 -2.82
CA LEU A 74 10.82 4.89 -2.88
C LEU A 74 10.93 3.68 -3.79
N THR A 75 11.45 3.83 -5.02
CA THR A 75 11.56 2.74 -5.99
C THR A 75 12.48 1.63 -5.50
N ARG A 76 13.64 1.98 -4.92
CA ARG A 76 14.56 0.99 -4.36
C ARG A 76 13.96 0.27 -3.16
N ALA A 77 13.33 1.00 -2.24
CA ALA A 77 12.65 0.40 -1.10
C ALA A 77 11.51 -0.52 -1.53
N ALA A 78 10.76 -0.16 -2.58
CA ALA A 78 9.65 -0.94 -3.12
C ALA A 78 10.13 -2.27 -3.70
N VAL A 79 11.20 -2.24 -4.51
CA VAL A 79 11.81 -3.45 -5.09
C VAL A 79 12.33 -4.38 -3.99
N GLU A 80 12.98 -3.84 -2.96
CA GLU A 80 13.50 -4.67 -1.86
C GLU A 80 12.38 -5.24 -0.99
N LEU A 81 11.30 -4.50 -0.76
CA LEU A 81 10.11 -5.04 -0.10
C LEU A 81 9.48 -6.15 -0.95
N ALA A 82 9.33 -5.96 -2.25
CA ALA A 82 8.72 -6.94 -3.15
C ALA A 82 9.50 -8.27 -3.16
N LYS A 83 10.84 -8.20 -3.14
CA LYS A 83 11.70 -9.39 -3.01
C LYS A 83 11.46 -10.12 -1.68
N ASP A 84 11.45 -9.40 -0.56
CA ASP A 84 11.20 -9.98 0.77
C ASP A 84 9.80 -10.57 0.85
N TRP A 85 8.80 -9.87 0.34
CA TRP A 85 7.41 -10.31 0.32
C TRP A 85 7.25 -11.62 -0.48
N ARG A 86 7.85 -11.71 -1.67
CA ARG A 86 7.78 -12.91 -2.52
C ARG A 86 8.45 -14.14 -1.87
N THR A 87 9.51 -13.92 -1.11
CA THR A 87 10.30 -15.00 -0.51
C THR A 87 9.76 -15.48 0.83
N ASP A 88 9.06 -14.61 1.57
CA ASP A 88 8.44 -14.95 2.84
C ASP A 88 7.24 -15.91 2.65
N LYS A 89 7.32 -17.08 3.30
CA LYS A 89 6.33 -18.17 3.18
C LYS A 89 4.91 -17.72 3.55
N TYR A 90 4.78 -16.81 4.50
CA TYR A 90 3.48 -16.33 4.99
C TYR A 90 3.00 -15.16 4.14
N LEU A 91 3.85 -14.16 3.89
CA LEU A 91 3.43 -12.95 3.18
C LEU A 91 3.05 -13.21 1.72
N ARG A 92 3.72 -14.15 1.02
CA ARG A 92 3.44 -14.43 -0.40
C ARG A 92 2.03 -14.96 -0.68
N ARG A 93 1.32 -15.43 0.36
CA ARG A 93 -0.07 -15.91 0.26
C ARG A 93 -1.10 -14.80 0.42
N LEU A 94 -0.66 -13.58 0.72
CA LEU A 94 -1.53 -12.43 0.87
C LEU A 94 -2.00 -11.98 -0.52
N GLU A 95 -3.31 -12.09 -0.74
CA GLU A 95 -4.01 -11.48 -1.89
C GLU A 95 -4.25 -9.99 -1.62
N ALA A 96 -3.16 -9.23 -1.41
CA ALA A 96 -3.25 -7.83 -1.06
C ALA A 96 -2.26 -6.98 -1.87
N LEU A 97 -2.69 -5.74 -2.10
CA LEU A 97 -1.92 -4.72 -2.79
C LEU A 97 -1.54 -3.61 -1.81
N LEU A 98 -0.33 -3.07 -1.99
CA LEU A 98 0.21 -1.95 -1.25
C LEU A 98 0.47 -0.79 -2.23
N ALA A 99 -0.26 0.31 -2.08
CA ALA A 99 -0.04 1.55 -2.81
C ALA A 99 0.89 2.45 -2.01
N VAL A 100 1.97 2.96 -2.61
CA VAL A 100 2.93 3.86 -1.97
C VAL A 100 3.25 5.04 -2.88
N LEU A 101 3.20 6.24 -2.32
CA LEU A 101 3.32 7.48 -3.09
C LEU A 101 4.25 8.47 -2.39
N ASP A 102 5.15 9.08 -3.15
CA ASP A 102 5.90 10.27 -2.76
C ASP A 102 5.75 11.38 -3.81
N LYS A 103 6.44 12.51 -3.64
CA LYS A 103 6.32 13.67 -4.55
C LYS A 103 6.73 13.36 -5.99
N LYS A 104 7.51 12.30 -6.23
CA LYS A 104 8.07 11.94 -7.54
C LYS A 104 7.37 10.74 -8.15
N ASN A 105 7.22 9.68 -7.35
CA ASN A 105 6.87 8.33 -7.77
C ASN A 105 5.55 7.88 -7.14
N THR A 106 4.85 7.01 -7.84
CA THR A 106 3.58 6.42 -7.39
C THR A 106 3.61 4.95 -7.75
N LEU A 107 3.71 4.07 -6.75
CA LEU A 107 4.01 2.66 -6.97
C LEU A 107 2.94 1.77 -6.34
N LEU A 108 2.62 0.70 -7.06
CA LEU A 108 1.84 -0.43 -6.59
C LEU A 108 2.79 -1.61 -6.35
N ILE A 109 2.68 -2.24 -5.18
CA ILE A 109 3.49 -3.40 -4.79
C ILE A 109 2.55 -4.55 -4.42
N SER A 110 2.88 -5.76 -4.85
CA SER A 110 2.09 -6.97 -4.62
C SER A 110 2.94 -8.12 -4.06
N GLY A 111 2.27 -9.09 -3.44
CA GLY A 111 2.92 -10.24 -2.81
C GLY A 111 3.58 -11.25 -3.76
N ASN A 112 3.31 -11.16 -5.07
CA ASN A 112 3.99 -11.96 -6.10
C ASN A 112 5.37 -11.36 -6.47
N GLY A 113 5.71 -10.18 -5.95
CA GLY A 113 6.99 -9.50 -6.19
C GLY A 113 6.97 -8.46 -7.31
N GLU A 114 5.79 -8.08 -7.81
CA GLU A 114 5.68 -7.01 -8.81
C GLU A 114 5.73 -5.62 -8.17
N VAL A 115 6.35 -4.69 -8.89
CA VAL A 115 6.36 -3.25 -8.59
C VAL A 115 5.94 -2.54 -9.86
N ILE A 116 4.82 -1.83 -9.82
CA ILE A 116 4.19 -1.22 -11.00
C ILE A 116 4.04 0.28 -10.75
N GLU A 117 4.44 1.11 -11.70
CA GLU A 117 4.19 2.55 -11.71
C GLU A 117 3.15 2.86 -12.80
N PRO A 118 2.00 3.47 -12.48
CA PRO A 118 0.99 3.80 -13.48
C PRO A 118 1.36 5.07 -14.25
N ASP A 119 1.09 5.07 -15.55
CA ASP A 119 1.45 6.17 -16.45
C ASP A 119 0.81 7.51 -16.05
N ASN A 120 -0.43 7.47 -15.56
CA ASN A 120 -1.20 8.65 -15.16
C ASN A 120 -0.96 9.08 -13.70
N LYS A 121 -0.09 8.37 -12.96
CA LYS A 121 0.16 8.59 -11.51
C LYS A 121 -1.09 8.51 -10.63
N ILE A 122 -2.08 7.71 -11.04
CA ILE A 122 -3.29 7.41 -10.28
C ILE A 122 -3.28 5.91 -9.94
N ILE A 123 -3.55 5.57 -8.68
CA ILE A 123 -3.66 4.19 -8.20
C ILE A 123 -5.02 4.00 -7.54
N ALA A 124 -5.64 2.87 -7.83
CA ALA A 124 -6.79 2.34 -7.10
C ALA A 124 -6.48 0.92 -6.64
N ILE A 125 -6.80 0.58 -5.39
CA ILE A 125 -6.71 -0.79 -4.85
C ILE A 125 -7.93 -1.08 -3.98
N GLY A 126 -8.24 -2.36 -3.78
CA GLY A 126 -9.39 -2.81 -2.98
C GLY A 126 -10.67 -2.99 -3.79
N SER A 127 -11.78 -3.24 -3.10
CA SER A 127 -13.00 -3.79 -3.72
C SER A 127 -13.69 -2.89 -4.76
N GLY A 128 -13.57 -1.56 -4.63
CA GLY A 128 -14.11 -0.60 -5.60
C GLY A 128 -13.06 0.01 -6.53
N GLY A 129 -11.82 -0.49 -6.49
CA GLY A 129 -10.74 -0.04 -7.37
C GLY A 129 -10.44 -1.00 -8.52
N SER A 130 -11.16 -2.13 -8.58
CA SER A 130 -11.04 -3.17 -9.62
C SER A 130 -12.00 -2.89 -10.77
#